data_AF-A0A7Y6XIK5-F1
#
_entry.id   AF-A0A7Y6XIK5-F1
#
_cell.length_a   1.000
_cell.length_b   1.000
_cell.length_c   1.000
_cell.angle_alpha   90.00
_cell.angle_beta   90.00
_cell.angle_gamma   90.00
#
_symmetry.space_group_name_H-M   'P 1'
#
loop_
_entity.id
_entity.type
_entity.pdbx_description
1 polymer ?
#
loop_
_entity_poly.entity_id
_entity_poly.type
_entity_poly.pdbx_seq_one_letter_code
_entity_poly.pdbx_strand_id
1 'polypeptide(L)'
;MSQDATPSLSPDELEALNDAHMWSEKLQHLANIEVEYPSHRPISSGGQSPTHSQGVFYRLGFRHLRWRATDGSDHGGSLALVRGRWFKEDAAYNFPPDVQAMIVDVHNDQAMAFLTYKEGEDVDQAQVVAAAAGEEGAAIPVARSMGEYIRKAVEARFSNYWFLEPDLGRATRDWVDAQPLRDEPNFEVKVEAVEPADASALRAQLLDWLSSRGRKSIAVAAGYEGTDGAGLSRAIEQVLATGKPAAQKKLTARLLKDGGHDYRQDFFLDPLPEGLVAVRLHTTRLRSAYLGAFRSTLSPKLLQLLLDCPGAEALHQAVGNLDHVRFSLARYVDIAPRFIVNAFAREPEKTLPRGRVHGQLHLVALLPRALLPSGCEPGATFHSIAPASDGAYDGKVMKSI
;
A
#
# COMPACT_ATOMS: atom_id res chain seq x y z
N MET A 1 -14.78 26.94 -8.67
CA MET A 1 -14.89 25.53 -8.28
C MET A 1 -13.66 25.22 -7.44
N SER A 2 -13.81 25.14 -6.12
CA SER A 2 -12.70 24.84 -5.21
C SER A 2 -12.15 23.47 -5.52
N GLN A 3 -10.83 23.33 -5.51
CA GLN A 3 -10.20 22.03 -5.31
C GLN A 3 -10.71 21.51 -3.97
N ASP A 4 -11.60 20.51 -3.98
CA ASP A 4 -12.05 19.85 -2.77
C ASP A 4 -10.82 19.31 -2.05
N ALA A 5 -10.43 20.00 -0.97
CA ALA A 5 -9.40 19.54 -0.07
C ALA A 5 -9.84 18.16 0.44
N THR A 6 -9.03 17.14 0.17
CA THR A 6 -9.26 15.81 0.71
C THR A 6 -9.35 15.92 2.24
N PRO A 7 -10.44 15.49 2.87
CA PRO A 7 -10.58 15.60 4.32
C PRO A 7 -9.43 14.86 5.02
N SER A 8 -8.82 15.50 6.03
CA SER A 8 -7.80 14.87 6.86
C SER A 8 -8.42 13.75 7.71
N LEU A 9 -7.74 12.62 7.84
CA LEU A 9 -8.12 11.52 8.72
C LEU A 9 -7.42 11.67 10.07
N SER A 10 -8.11 11.30 11.15
CA SER A 10 -7.47 11.02 12.43
C SER A 10 -6.65 9.71 12.36
N PRO A 11 -5.69 9.49 13.28
CA PRO A 11 -4.97 8.22 13.38
C PRO A 11 -5.89 7.00 13.52
N ASP A 12 -6.95 7.11 14.32
CA ASP A 12 -7.91 6.02 14.56
C ASP A 12 -8.77 5.72 13.33
N GLU A 13 -9.16 6.76 12.58
CA GLU A 13 -9.85 6.61 11.29
C GLU A 13 -8.95 5.95 10.24
N LEU A 14 -7.66 6.31 10.23
CA LEU A 14 -6.68 5.68 9.35
C LEU A 14 -6.50 4.20 9.71
N GLU A 15 -6.38 3.89 11.01
CA GLU A 15 -6.30 2.50 11.48
C GLU A 15 -7.51 1.68 11.03
N ALA A 16 -8.72 2.20 11.24
CA ALA A 16 -9.96 1.51 10.87
C ALA A 16 -10.09 1.25 9.36
N LEU A 17 -9.51 2.12 8.52
CA LEU A 17 -9.53 1.98 7.07
C LEU A 17 -8.46 1.01 6.52
N ASN A 18 -7.47 0.62 7.32
CA ASN A 18 -6.33 -0.17 6.86
C ASN A 18 -6.71 -1.60 6.49
N ASP A 19 -7.52 -2.26 7.31
CA ASP A 19 -7.92 -3.65 7.05
C ASP A 19 -8.79 -3.73 5.79
N ALA A 20 -9.75 -2.80 5.65
CA ALA A 20 -10.55 -2.65 4.44
C ALA A 20 -9.68 -2.40 3.18
N HIS A 21 -8.59 -1.64 3.30
CA HIS A 21 -7.68 -1.39 2.19
C HIS A 21 -6.90 -2.66 1.84
N MET A 22 -6.31 -3.30 2.85
CA MET A 22 -5.51 -4.50 2.71
C MET A 22 -6.27 -5.62 2.00
N TRP A 23 -7.52 -5.88 2.39
CA TRP A 23 -8.33 -6.91 1.77
C TRP A 23 -8.75 -6.57 0.33
N SER A 24 -8.99 -5.28 0.04
CA SER A 24 -9.27 -4.79 -1.31
C SER A 24 -8.06 -4.90 -2.24
N GLU A 25 -6.86 -4.65 -1.72
CA GLU A 25 -5.60 -4.83 -2.46
C GLU A 25 -5.30 -6.32 -2.68
N LYS A 26 -5.42 -7.15 -1.63
CA LYS A 26 -5.23 -8.62 -1.75
C LYS A 26 -6.14 -9.24 -2.80
N LEU A 27 -7.40 -8.80 -2.88
CA LEU A 27 -8.39 -9.19 -3.91
C LEU A 27 -7.80 -9.14 -5.33
N GLN A 28 -7.10 -8.06 -5.65
CA GLN A 28 -6.59 -7.78 -7.00
C GLN A 28 -5.37 -8.63 -7.37
N HIS A 29 -4.72 -9.24 -6.37
CA HIS A 29 -3.47 -9.97 -6.56
C HIS A 29 -3.63 -11.49 -6.46
N LEU A 30 -4.86 -12.01 -6.38
CA LEU A 30 -5.14 -13.45 -6.36
C LEU A 30 -5.27 -14.00 -7.79
N ALA A 31 -4.79 -15.23 -8.01
CA ALA A 31 -4.62 -15.81 -9.34
C ALA A 31 -5.95 -16.06 -10.07
N ASN A 32 -6.93 -16.61 -9.37
CA ASN A 32 -8.19 -17.04 -9.98
C ASN A 32 -9.30 -15.99 -9.84
N ILE A 33 -8.94 -14.71 -9.76
CA ILE A 33 -9.86 -13.61 -9.48
C ILE A 33 -9.57 -12.42 -10.40
N GLU A 34 -10.60 -11.99 -11.11
CA GLU A 34 -10.61 -10.76 -11.87
C GLU A 34 -11.34 -9.68 -11.07
N VAL A 35 -10.74 -8.49 -11.00
CA VAL A 35 -11.31 -7.32 -10.32
C VAL A 35 -11.57 -6.23 -11.35
N GLU A 36 -12.80 -5.74 -11.38
CA GLU A 36 -13.22 -4.63 -12.21
C GLU A 36 -13.51 -3.40 -11.34
N TYR A 37 -13.05 -2.24 -11.82
CA TYR A 37 -13.40 -0.95 -11.23
C TYR A 37 -14.55 -0.34 -12.04
N PRO A 38 -15.79 -0.31 -11.52
CA PRO A 38 -16.92 0.18 -12.28
C PRO A 38 -16.72 1.66 -12.61
N SER A 39 -16.69 1.98 -13.92
CA SER A 39 -16.56 3.34 -14.44
C SER A 39 -17.69 4.25 -13.96
N HIS A 40 -18.86 3.67 -13.72
CA HIS A 40 -19.98 4.29 -13.03
C HIS A 40 -19.89 3.95 -11.54
N ARG A 41 -19.35 4.88 -10.75
CA ARG A 41 -19.62 4.88 -9.31
C ARG A 41 -21.11 5.18 -9.18
N PRO A 42 -21.93 4.31 -8.55
CA PRO A 42 -23.33 4.65 -8.31
C PRO A 42 -23.31 6.04 -7.69
N ILE A 43 -23.96 6.98 -8.38
CA ILE A 43 -24.04 8.37 -7.94
C ILE A 43 -24.54 8.26 -6.51
N SER A 44 -23.68 8.63 -5.56
CA SER A 44 -24.06 8.74 -4.17
C SER A 44 -25.36 9.50 -4.15
N SER A 45 -26.45 8.82 -3.80
CA SER A 45 -27.74 9.44 -3.55
C SER A 45 -27.49 10.68 -2.70
N GLY A 46 -28.05 11.81 -3.15
CA GLY A 46 -27.58 13.18 -2.89
C GLY A 46 -27.70 13.70 -1.46
N GLY A 47 -27.38 12.89 -0.45
CA GLY A 47 -27.22 13.31 0.94
C GLY A 47 -25.80 13.77 1.24
N GLN A 48 -25.67 14.86 1.99
CA GLN A 48 -24.39 15.30 2.54
C GLN A 48 -23.93 14.30 3.61
N SER A 49 -22.69 13.80 3.50
CA SER A 49 -22.08 13.02 4.58
C SER A 49 -21.95 13.88 5.84
N PRO A 50 -22.19 13.35 7.05
CA PRO A 50 -21.93 14.10 8.27
C PRO A 50 -20.48 14.60 8.30
N THR A 51 -20.26 15.86 8.68
CA THR A 51 -18.92 16.48 8.68
C THR A 51 -17.89 15.65 9.45
N HIS A 52 -18.29 15.06 10.57
CA HIS A 52 -17.44 14.24 11.44
C HIS A 52 -17.01 12.89 10.84
N SER A 53 -17.61 12.45 9.72
CA SER A 53 -17.35 11.16 9.08
C SER A 53 -17.02 11.29 7.59
N GLN A 54 -16.94 12.52 7.10
CA GLN A 54 -16.72 12.83 5.70
C GLN A 54 -15.40 12.24 5.17
N GLY A 55 -14.33 12.21 5.99
CA GLY A 55 -13.05 11.62 5.62
C GLY A 55 -13.13 10.11 5.38
N VAL A 56 -13.70 9.37 6.34
CA VAL A 56 -13.88 7.91 6.24
C VAL A 56 -14.75 7.53 5.06
N PHE A 57 -15.92 8.14 4.91
CA PHE A 57 -16.84 7.83 3.82
C PHE A 57 -16.33 8.30 2.46
N TYR A 58 -15.59 9.41 2.40
CA TYR A 58 -14.89 9.79 1.18
C TYR A 58 -13.95 8.67 0.73
N ARG A 59 -13.13 8.11 1.63
CA ARG A 59 -12.16 7.03 1.33
C ARG A 59 -12.81 5.71 0.97
N LEU A 60 -13.87 5.29 1.68
CA LEU A 60 -14.61 4.08 1.33
C LEU A 60 -15.26 4.18 -0.06
N GLY A 61 -15.69 5.38 -0.47
CA GLY A 61 -16.29 5.60 -1.79
C GLY A 61 -15.32 5.39 -2.98
N PHE A 62 -14.00 5.39 -2.76
CA PHE A 62 -13.02 5.04 -3.80
C PHE A 62 -12.81 3.54 -3.94
N ARG A 63 -13.35 2.73 -3.04
CA ARG A 63 -13.12 1.29 -2.97
C ARG A 63 -14.24 0.50 -3.64
N HIS A 64 -15.03 1.15 -4.50
CA HIS A 64 -16.03 0.45 -5.29
C HIS A 64 -15.34 -0.49 -6.27
N LEU A 65 -15.53 -1.79 -6.08
CA LEU A 65 -14.95 -2.82 -6.93
C LEU A 65 -15.97 -3.94 -7.15
N ARG A 66 -15.85 -4.60 -8.29
CA ARG A 66 -16.53 -5.86 -8.60
C ARG A 66 -15.47 -6.92 -8.81
N TRP A 67 -15.77 -8.15 -8.46
CA TRP A 67 -14.86 -9.25 -8.72
C TRP A 67 -15.60 -10.51 -9.12
N ARG A 68 -14.91 -11.37 -9.86
CA ARG A 68 -15.40 -12.68 -10.30
C ARG A 68 -14.29 -13.72 -10.29
N ALA A 69 -14.65 -14.96 -10.03
CA ALA A 69 -13.77 -16.10 -10.21
C ALA A 69 -13.50 -16.33 -11.70
N THR A 70 -12.29 -16.78 -12.03
CA THR A 70 -11.87 -17.05 -13.41
C THR A 70 -11.71 -18.54 -13.72
N ASP A 71 -11.92 -19.42 -12.74
CA ASP A 71 -11.78 -20.87 -12.85
C ASP A 71 -13.09 -21.59 -13.26
N GLY A 72 -14.13 -20.82 -13.61
CA GLY A 72 -15.43 -21.35 -14.05
C GLY A 72 -16.37 -21.75 -12.93
N SER A 73 -16.07 -21.34 -11.70
CA SER A 73 -16.91 -21.59 -10.54
C SER A 73 -18.14 -20.66 -10.45
N ASP A 74 -18.31 -19.72 -11.41
CA ASP A 74 -19.40 -18.74 -11.52
C ASP A 74 -19.59 -17.85 -10.28
N HIS A 75 -18.52 -17.67 -9.55
CA HIS A 75 -18.60 -17.00 -8.28
C HIS A 75 -18.19 -15.51 -8.39
N GLY A 76 -18.86 -14.60 -7.67
CA GLY A 76 -18.56 -13.17 -7.76
C GLY A 76 -19.11 -12.31 -6.62
N GLY A 77 -18.77 -11.03 -6.65
CA GLY A 77 -19.23 -10.07 -5.66
C GLY A 77 -18.93 -8.61 -6.01
N SER A 78 -19.49 -7.71 -5.22
CA SER A 78 -19.19 -6.28 -5.31
C SER A 78 -19.13 -5.62 -3.94
N LEU A 79 -18.29 -4.60 -3.84
CA LEU A 79 -18.14 -3.76 -2.65
C LEU A 79 -18.53 -2.36 -3.06
N ALA A 80 -19.52 -1.75 -2.41
CA ALA A 80 -19.97 -0.39 -2.72
C ALA A 80 -20.19 0.46 -1.48
N LEU A 81 -20.07 1.78 -1.62
CA LEU A 81 -20.55 2.73 -0.62
C LEU A 81 -21.84 3.36 -1.12
N VAL A 82 -22.90 3.32 -0.31
CA VAL A 82 -24.19 3.95 -0.61
C VAL A 82 -24.54 4.96 0.48
N ARG A 83 -25.00 6.15 0.09
CA ARG A 83 -25.31 7.25 1.03
C ARG A 83 -26.82 7.50 1.07
N GLY A 84 -27.57 6.83 1.95
CA GLY A 84 -29.03 7.01 2.03
C GLY A 84 -29.59 6.81 3.43
N ARG A 85 -30.84 7.23 3.66
CA ARG A 85 -31.62 6.84 4.84
C ARG A 85 -31.93 5.34 4.77
N TRP A 86 -32.17 4.74 5.93
CA TRP A 86 -32.36 3.30 6.10
C TRP A 86 -33.26 2.64 5.02
N PHE A 87 -32.82 1.44 4.62
CA PHE A 87 -33.13 0.61 3.45
C PHE A 87 -34.60 0.37 3.05
N LYS A 88 -35.59 0.89 3.78
CA LYS A 88 -37.01 0.59 3.51
C LYS A 88 -37.77 1.67 2.74
N GLU A 89 -37.27 2.91 2.64
CA GLU A 89 -38.07 4.02 2.07
C GLU A 89 -37.28 5.00 1.19
N ASP A 90 -35.99 4.78 0.95
CA ASP A 90 -35.15 5.74 0.21
C ASP A 90 -35.01 5.35 -1.28
N ALA A 91 -35.44 6.25 -2.16
CA ALA A 91 -35.28 6.14 -3.61
C ALA A 91 -33.81 6.00 -4.08
N ALA A 92 -32.86 6.22 -3.16
CA ALA A 92 -31.44 5.89 -3.30
C ALA A 92 -31.16 4.42 -3.64
N TYR A 93 -32.03 3.50 -3.21
CA TYR A 93 -31.87 2.05 -3.41
C TYR A 93 -32.80 1.52 -4.51
N ASN A 94 -33.03 2.30 -5.57
CA ASN A 94 -33.78 1.83 -6.75
C ASN A 94 -33.01 0.68 -7.42
N PHE A 95 -33.07 -0.50 -6.81
CA PHE A 95 -32.82 -1.76 -7.45
C PHE A 95 -33.74 -1.83 -8.67
N PRO A 96 -33.30 -2.48 -9.76
CA PRO A 96 -34.22 -2.89 -10.81
C PRO A 96 -35.47 -3.53 -10.15
N PRO A 97 -36.69 -3.30 -10.66
CA PRO A 97 -37.92 -3.74 -9.99
C PRO A 97 -38.00 -5.24 -9.69
N ASP A 98 -37.21 -6.03 -10.41
CA ASP A 98 -37.04 -7.48 -10.34
C ASP A 98 -35.94 -7.94 -9.37
N VAL A 99 -35.15 -7.02 -8.83
CA VAL A 99 -34.04 -7.30 -7.90
C VAL A 99 -34.48 -7.01 -6.47
N GLN A 100 -34.40 -8.03 -5.62
CA GLN A 100 -34.63 -7.95 -4.19
C GLN A 100 -33.29 -7.96 -3.44
N ALA A 101 -33.27 -7.37 -2.25
CA ALA A 101 -32.12 -7.40 -1.36
C ALA A 101 -32.46 -8.14 -0.06
N MET A 102 -31.67 -9.17 0.23
CA MET A 102 -31.73 -9.95 1.47
C MET A 102 -30.62 -9.47 2.40
N ILE A 103 -31.01 -8.85 3.50
CA ILE A 103 -30.09 -8.41 4.55
C ILE A 103 -29.48 -9.64 5.22
N VAL A 104 -28.16 -9.74 5.19
CA VAL A 104 -27.39 -10.87 5.73
C VAL A 104 -26.87 -10.55 7.13
N ASP A 105 -26.43 -9.31 7.35
CA ASP A 105 -25.90 -8.85 8.62
C ASP A 105 -26.12 -7.34 8.73
N VAL A 106 -26.48 -6.88 9.92
CA VAL A 106 -26.61 -5.45 10.25
C VAL A 106 -25.79 -5.23 11.50
N HIS A 107 -24.71 -4.48 11.35
CA HIS A 107 -23.90 -4.08 12.49
C HIS A 107 -24.65 -2.99 13.25
N ASN A 108 -24.52 -2.99 14.59
CA ASN A 108 -25.10 -1.96 15.47
C ASN A 108 -24.66 -0.54 15.07
N ASP A 109 -23.53 -0.44 14.39
CA ASP A 109 -22.92 0.81 13.92
C ASP A 109 -23.42 1.23 12.53
N GLN A 110 -24.57 0.74 12.05
CA GLN A 110 -25.22 1.16 10.80
C GLN A 110 -24.53 0.65 9.50
N ALA A 111 -23.52 -0.22 9.60
CA ALA A 111 -22.95 -0.94 8.45
C ALA A 111 -23.74 -2.22 8.15
N MET A 112 -23.92 -2.58 6.88
CA MET A 112 -24.77 -3.71 6.49
C MET A 112 -24.15 -4.55 5.36
N ALA A 113 -24.29 -5.86 5.47
CA ALA A 113 -24.05 -6.79 4.36
C ALA A 113 -25.39 -7.30 3.85
N PHE A 114 -25.58 -7.33 2.53
CA PHE A 114 -26.78 -7.89 1.91
C PHE A 114 -26.46 -8.64 0.62
N LEU A 115 -27.29 -9.61 0.27
CA LEU A 115 -27.27 -10.23 -1.06
C LEU A 115 -28.34 -9.59 -1.93
N THR A 116 -28.03 -9.33 -3.20
CA THR A 116 -29.06 -9.04 -4.19
C THR A 116 -29.42 -10.30 -4.95
N TYR A 117 -30.71 -10.53 -5.19
CA TYR A 117 -31.20 -11.68 -5.95
C TYR A 117 -32.39 -11.28 -6.81
N LYS A 118 -32.62 -12.02 -7.90
CA LYS A 118 -33.86 -11.96 -8.66
C LYS A 118 -34.67 -13.23 -8.44
N GLU A 119 -35.98 -13.10 -8.45
CA GLU A 119 -36.86 -14.26 -8.27
C GLU A 119 -36.69 -15.25 -9.43
N GLY A 120 -36.27 -16.49 -9.12
CA GLY A 120 -36.03 -17.53 -10.12
C GLY A 120 -34.62 -17.56 -10.73
N GLU A 121 -33.72 -16.66 -10.30
CA GLU A 121 -32.29 -16.72 -10.59
C GLU A 121 -31.54 -17.14 -9.31
N ASP A 122 -30.38 -17.77 -9.45
CA ASP A 122 -29.46 -17.93 -8.32
C ASP A 122 -29.07 -16.53 -7.83
N VAL A 123 -28.79 -16.36 -6.53
CA VAL A 123 -28.25 -15.08 -6.04
C VAL A 123 -27.02 -14.76 -6.88
N ASP A 124 -26.99 -13.66 -7.62
CA ASP A 124 -25.83 -13.47 -8.53
C ASP A 124 -24.65 -12.76 -7.85
N GLN A 125 -24.88 -12.01 -6.77
CA GLN A 125 -23.85 -11.11 -6.22
C GLN A 125 -24.00 -10.85 -4.71
N ALA A 126 -22.91 -11.11 -3.97
CA ALA A 126 -22.75 -10.56 -2.62
C ALA A 126 -22.42 -9.07 -2.68
N GLN A 127 -23.16 -8.24 -1.95
CA GLN A 127 -22.94 -6.79 -1.86
C GLN A 127 -22.68 -6.36 -0.41
N VAL A 128 -21.60 -5.61 -0.20
CA VAL A 128 -21.32 -4.99 1.10
C VAL A 128 -21.51 -3.49 0.97
N VAL A 129 -22.31 -2.90 1.87
CA VAL A 129 -22.63 -1.47 1.87
C VAL A 129 -22.51 -0.87 3.26
N ALA A 130 -21.78 0.23 3.37
CA ALA A 130 -21.92 1.12 4.52
C ALA A 130 -23.03 2.14 4.24
N ALA A 131 -24.08 2.13 5.07
CA ALA A 131 -25.12 3.16 5.03
C ALA A 131 -24.71 4.33 5.95
N ALA A 132 -24.88 5.56 5.47
CA ALA A 132 -24.59 6.76 6.26
C ALA A 132 -25.85 7.24 6.99
N ALA A 133 -26.04 6.80 8.23
CA ALA A 133 -27.03 7.34 9.15
C ALA A 133 -26.54 7.26 10.61
N GLY A 134 -25.38 7.86 10.91
CA GLY A 134 -24.74 7.75 12.24
C GLY A 134 -24.70 9.07 13.02
N GLU A 135 -24.71 8.95 14.34
CA GLU A 135 -24.32 9.98 15.30
C GLU A 135 -22.78 10.20 15.27
N GLU A 136 -22.32 11.28 15.91
CA GLU A 136 -20.89 11.58 16.06
C GLU A 136 -20.17 10.40 16.76
N GLY A 137 -19.14 9.83 16.11
CA GLY A 137 -18.38 8.67 16.61
C GLY A 137 -18.66 7.34 15.88
N ALA A 138 -19.70 7.24 15.05
CA ALA A 138 -20.03 6.00 14.33
C ALA A 138 -19.07 5.64 13.17
N ALA A 139 -18.25 6.57 12.70
CA ALA A 139 -17.43 6.40 11.49
C ALA A 139 -16.33 5.33 11.61
N ILE A 140 -15.62 5.30 12.74
CA ILE A 140 -14.54 4.34 13.01
C ILE A 140 -15.11 2.91 13.14
N PRO A 141 -16.17 2.67 13.95
CA PRO A 141 -16.82 1.37 14.00
C PRO A 141 -17.38 0.92 12.64
N VAL A 142 -17.94 1.83 11.83
CA VAL A 142 -18.35 1.54 10.44
C VAL A 142 -17.16 1.11 9.58
N ALA A 143 -16.04 1.82 9.63
CA ALA A 143 -14.85 1.48 8.86
C ALA A 143 -14.28 0.10 9.26
N ARG A 144 -14.25 -0.21 10.57
CA ARG A 144 -13.87 -1.54 11.07
C ARG A 144 -14.84 -2.62 10.60
N SER A 145 -16.14 -2.39 10.73
CA SER A 145 -17.20 -3.29 10.26
C SER A 145 -17.10 -3.50 8.75
N MET A 146 -16.78 -2.46 7.97
CA MET A 146 -16.52 -2.58 6.54
C MET A 146 -15.24 -3.36 6.27
N GLY A 147 -14.17 -3.18 7.03
CA GLY A 147 -12.98 -4.03 6.96
C GLY A 147 -13.33 -5.50 7.21
N GLU A 148 -14.16 -5.77 8.22
CA GLU A 148 -14.65 -7.11 8.51
C GLU A 148 -15.62 -7.65 7.46
N TYR A 149 -16.49 -6.82 6.88
CA TYR A 149 -17.41 -7.27 5.83
C TYR A 149 -16.71 -7.43 4.50
N ILE A 150 -15.73 -6.60 4.19
CA ILE A 150 -14.84 -6.80 3.04
C ILE A 150 -14.08 -8.08 3.29
N ARG A 151 -13.47 -8.26 4.47
CA ARG A 151 -12.81 -9.51 4.87
C ARG A 151 -13.76 -10.70 4.76
N LYS A 152 -14.98 -10.63 5.29
CA LYS A 152 -16.00 -11.71 5.21
C LYS A 152 -16.46 -11.93 3.77
N ALA A 153 -16.65 -10.89 2.97
CA ALA A 153 -16.94 -11.04 1.54
C ALA A 153 -15.72 -11.56 0.76
N VAL A 154 -14.52 -11.33 1.30
CA VAL A 154 -13.22 -11.79 0.82
C VAL A 154 -12.92 -13.23 1.26
N GLU A 155 -13.37 -13.65 2.44
CA GLU A 155 -13.15 -14.97 3.01
C GLU A 155 -14.29 -15.92 2.64
N ALA A 156 -15.52 -15.41 2.62
CA ALA A 156 -16.71 -16.08 2.10
C ALA A 156 -16.91 -15.81 0.62
N ARG A 157 -15.86 -15.35 -0.10
CA ARG A 157 -15.91 -15.17 -1.57
C ARG A 157 -16.44 -16.46 -2.10
N PHE A 158 -17.63 -16.39 -2.71
CA PHE A 158 -18.10 -17.39 -3.65
C PHE A 158 -19.14 -18.41 -3.20
N SER A 159 -19.87 -18.19 -2.11
CA SER A 159 -21.18 -18.86 -2.04
C SER A 159 -22.24 -17.85 -1.75
N ASN A 160 -23.04 -17.61 -2.79
CA ASN A 160 -24.47 -17.43 -2.65
C ASN A 160 -24.91 -18.31 -1.49
N TYR A 161 -25.53 -17.71 -0.48
CA TYR A 161 -26.05 -18.46 0.66
C TYR A 161 -25.01 -18.98 1.68
N TRP A 162 -23.74 -18.54 1.73
CA TRP A 162 -22.75 -19.00 2.74
C TRP A 162 -23.22 -18.92 4.20
N PHE A 163 -24.14 -18.01 4.48
CA PHE A 163 -24.78 -17.83 5.78
C PHE A 163 -26.07 -18.62 5.95
N LEU A 164 -26.73 -19.05 4.86
CA LEU A 164 -27.87 -19.97 4.91
C LEU A 164 -27.41 -21.44 4.90
N GLU A 165 -26.23 -21.72 4.34
CA GLU A 165 -25.63 -23.04 4.19
C GLU A 165 -24.19 -23.03 4.75
N PRO A 166 -24.03 -23.12 6.08
CA PRO A 166 -22.74 -22.96 6.76
C PRO A 166 -21.64 -23.94 6.30
N ASP A 167 -22.04 -25.12 5.84
CA ASP A 167 -21.10 -26.14 5.36
C ASP A 167 -20.51 -25.78 3.99
N LEU A 168 -21.33 -25.23 3.07
CA LEU A 168 -20.86 -24.65 1.81
C LEU A 168 -20.02 -23.40 2.07
N GLY A 169 -20.44 -22.55 3.01
CA GLY A 169 -19.64 -21.39 3.43
C GLY A 169 -18.24 -21.78 3.94
N ARG A 170 -18.10 -22.89 4.66
CA ARG A 170 -16.80 -23.40 5.12
C ARG A 170 -15.96 -23.97 3.98
N ALA A 171 -16.54 -24.81 3.12
CA ALA A 171 -15.82 -25.38 1.98
C ALA A 171 -15.31 -24.31 1.00
N THR A 172 -16.14 -23.30 0.74
CA THR A 172 -15.77 -22.13 -0.05
C THR A 172 -14.65 -21.33 0.61
N ARG A 173 -14.74 -21.09 1.93
CA ARG A 173 -13.66 -20.44 2.69
C ARG A 173 -12.34 -21.18 2.58
N ASP A 174 -12.36 -22.50 2.77
CA ASP A 174 -11.15 -23.33 2.68
C ASP A 174 -10.52 -23.28 1.27
N TRP A 175 -11.35 -23.24 0.21
CA TRP A 175 -10.89 -23.06 -1.16
C TRP A 175 -10.31 -21.66 -1.41
N VAL A 176 -10.92 -20.60 -0.85
CA VAL A 176 -10.46 -19.21 -1.01
C VAL A 176 -9.14 -18.96 -0.28
N ASP A 177 -9.03 -19.46 0.96
CA ASP A 177 -7.81 -19.39 1.75
C ASP A 177 -6.66 -20.18 1.09
N ALA A 178 -7.00 -21.17 0.24
CA ALA A 178 -6.04 -21.92 -0.58
C ALA A 178 -5.65 -21.21 -1.90
N GLN A 179 -6.28 -20.08 -2.27
CA GLN A 179 -5.96 -19.41 -3.52
C GLN A 179 -4.56 -18.80 -3.50
N PRO A 180 -3.70 -19.14 -4.47
CA PRO A 180 -2.38 -18.55 -4.55
C PRO A 180 -2.48 -17.08 -4.99
N LEU A 181 -1.48 -16.31 -4.59
CA LEU A 181 -1.19 -15.05 -5.28
C LEU A 181 -0.90 -15.36 -6.76
N ARG A 182 -1.18 -14.38 -7.63
CA ARG A 182 -0.73 -14.42 -9.03
C ARG A 182 0.75 -14.74 -9.05
N ASP A 183 1.12 -15.80 -9.76
CA ASP A 183 2.48 -16.29 -9.92
C ASP A 183 3.23 -15.56 -11.04
N GLU A 184 2.47 -14.88 -11.91
CA GLU A 184 3.01 -14.00 -12.93
C GLU A 184 3.82 -12.85 -12.29
N PRO A 185 5.11 -12.75 -12.58
CA PRO A 185 5.95 -11.77 -11.92
C PRO A 185 5.69 -10.36 -12.43
N ASN A 186 5.61 -9.42 -11.48
CA ASN A 186 5.51 -7.99 -11.73
C ASN A 186 6.89 -7.36 -11.94
N PHE A 187 7.93 -7.98 -11.41
CA PHE A 187 9.29 -7.44 -11.43
C PHE A 187 10.34 -8.52 -11.64
N GLU A 188 11.37 -8.16 -12.40
CA GLU A 188 12.67 -8.81 -12.35
C GLU A 188 13.55 -8.03 -11.37
N VAL A 189 14.15 -8.72 -10.40
CA VAL A 189 14.97 -8.10 -9.36
C VAL A 189 16.37 -8.65 -9.42
N LYS A 190 17.34 -7.78 -9.67
CA LYS A 190 18.77 -8.09 -9.61
C LYS A 190 19.36 -7.62 -8.28
N VAL A 191 20.08 -8.51 -7.60
CA VAL A 191 20.90 -8.16 -6.44
C VAL A 191 22.20 -7.57 -6.94
N GLU A 192 22.39 -6.26 -6.76
CA GLU A 192 23.58 -5.55 -7.20
C GLU A 192 24.76 -5.77 -6.24
N ALA A 193 24.49 -5.72 -4.94
CA ALA A 193 25.49 -5.90 -3.90
C ALA A 193 24.85 -6.26 -2.55
N VAL A 194 25.60 -7.00 -1.73
CA VAL A 194 25.29 -7.25 -0.31
C VAL A 194 26.55 -7.04 0.49
N GLU A 195 26.53 -6.04 1.37
CA GLU A 195 27.73 -5.58 2.10
C GLU A 195 27.40 -5.31 3.58
N PRO A 196 28.38 -5.39 4.49
CA PRO A 196 28.24 -4.83 5.83
C PRO A 196 27.78 -3.38 5.76
N ALA A 197 26.83 -3.01 6.60
CA ALA A 197 26.30 -1.66 6.59
C ALA A 197 27.30 -0.64 7.13
N ASP A 198 27.57 0.40 6.35
CA ASP A 198 28.39 1.54 6.75
C ASP A 198 27.59 2.83 6.61
N ALA A 199 27.42 3.56 7.73
CA ALA A 199 26.62 4.78 7.78
C ALA A 199 27.13 5.85 6.81
N SER A 200 28.46 5.99 6.68
CA SER A 200 29.07 7.01 5.84
C SER A 200 28.87 6.73 4.35
N ALA A 201 29.01 5.47 3.93
CA ALA A 201 28.77 5.00 2.57
C ALA A 201 27.29 5.07 2.20
N LEU A 202 26.39 4.66 3.10
CA LEU A 202 24.95 4.76 2.90
C LEU A 202 24.51 6.22 2.78
N ARG A 203 25.01 7.11 3.65
CA ARG A 203 24.77 8.55 3.57
C ARG A 203 25.30 9.14 2.27
N ALA A 204 26.51 8.76 1.84
CA ALA A 204 27.06 9.22 0.57
C ALA A 204 26.18 8.80 -0.61
N GLN A 205 25.78 7.53 -0.68
CA GLN A 205 24.89 7.01 -1.72
C GLN A 205 23.53 7.72 -1.71
N LEU A 206 22.92 7.90 -0.54
CA LEU A 206 21.67 8.65 -0.38
C LEU A 206 21.80 10.08 -0.89
N LEU A 207 22.88 10.77 -0.51
CA LEU A 207 23.15 12.13 -0.96
C LEU A 207 23.34 12.19 -2.47
N ASP A 208 24.02 11.22 -3.09
CA ASP A 208 24.14 11.13 -4.54
C ASP A 208 22.79 10.91 -5.24
N TRP A 209 21.84 10.28 -4.55
CA TRP A 209 20.52 9.99 -5.10
C TRP A 209 19.50 11.12 -4.94
N LEU A 210 19.81 12.13 -4.13
CA LEU A 210 19.00 13.33 -4.02
C LEU A 210 18.90 14.10 -5.34
N SER A 211 17.80 14.84 -5.48
CA SER A 211 17.63 15.79 -6.59
C SER A 211 18.77 16.81 -6.61
N SER A 212 19.12 17.32 -7.81
CA SER A 212 20.17 18.34 -7.95
C SER A 212 19.92 19.56 -7.05
N ARG A 213 18.65 19.96 -6.89
CA ARG A 213 18.23 21.04 -5.99
C ARG A 213 18.46 20.69 -4.52
N GLY A 214 18.08 19.49 -4.09
CA GLY A 214 18.29 19.00 -2.73
C GLY A 214 19.78 18.96 -2.38
N ARG A 215 20.60 18.31 -3.23
CA ARG A 215 22.06 18.23 -3.04
C ARG A 215 22.72 19.59 -2.91
N LYS A 216 22.43 20.52 -3.83
CA LYS A 216 22.98 21.89 -3.78
C LYS A 216 22.55 22.64 -2.53
N SER A 217 21.29 22.48 -2.12
CA SER A 217 20.76 23.11 -0.89
C SER A 217 21.50 22.63 0.36
N ILE A 218 21.77 21.33 0.46
CA ILE A 218 22.52 20.74 1.58
C ILE A 218 24.00 21.14 1.51
N ALA A 219 24.64 21.10 0.33
CA ALA A 219 26.03 21.51 0.15
C ALA A 219 26.28 22.96 0.61
N VAL A 220 25.42 23.89 0.21
CA VAL A 220 25.49 25.30 0.66
C VAL A 220 25.27 25.46 2.17
N ALA A 221 24.48 24.58 2.79
CA ALA A 221 24.30 24.59 4.24
C ALA A 221 25.49 23.98 5.00
N ALA A 222 26.12 22.97 4.42
CA ALA A 222 27.33 22.33 4.93
C ALA A 222 28.62 23.14 4.63
N GLY A 223 28.54 24.20 3.82
CA GLY A 223 29.72 24.96 3.39
C GLY A 223 30.64 24.18 2.45
N TYR A 224 30.09 23.21 1.72
CA TYR A 224 30.80 22.36 0.79
C TYR A 224 30.67 22.89 -0.64
N GLU A 225 31.78 23.05 -1.35
CA GLU A 225 31.80 23.58 -2.73
C GLU A 225 31.45 22.51 -3.78
N GLY A 226 31.59 21.22 -3.44
CA GLY A 226 31.26 20.09 -4.31
C GLY A 226 29.80 19.64 -4.22
N THR A 227 29.45 18.61 -5.01
CA THR A 227 28.11 17.99 -4.98
C THR A 227 28.13 16.46 -5.02
N ASP A 228 29.30 15.83 -4.91
CA ASP A 228 29.42 14.38 -4.73
C ASP A 228 29.01 13.97 -3.32
N GLY A 229 28.35 12.82 -3.22
CA GLY A 229 27.81 12.30 -1.98
C GLY A 229 28.87 12.06 -0.91
N ALA A 230 30.06 11.57 -1.29
CA ALA A 230 31.13 11.26 -0.33
C ALA A 230 31.73 12.51 0.32
N GLY A 231 32.02 13.56 -0.45
CA GLY A 231 32.46 14.85 0.06
C GLY A 231 31.40 15.51 0.92
N LEU A 232 30.13 15.49 0.46
CA LEU A 232 29.03 16.07 1.21
C LEU A 232 28.74 15.33 2.51
N SER A 233 28.84 14.00 2.52
CA SER A 233 28.72 13.13 3.70
C SER A 233 29.70 13.55 4.80
N ARG A 234 30.98 13.73 4.46
CA ARG A 234 32.03 14.22 5.38
C ARG A 234 31.79 15.65 5.85
N ALA A 235 31.36 16.54 4.95
CA ALA A 235 31.08 17.93 5.29
C ALA A 235 29.93 18.05 6.31
N ILE A 236 28.88 17.23 6.16
CA ILE A 236 27.77 17.17 7.11
C ILE A 236 28.26 16.76 8.50
N GLU A 237 29.05 15.68 8.61
CA GLU A 237 29.62 15.24 9.89
C GLU A 237 30.48 16.33 10.53
N GLN A 238 31.36 16.96 9.75
CA GLN A 238 32.24 18.01 10.26
C GLN A 238 31.44 19.19 10.82
N VAL A 239 30.40 19.65 10.10
CA VAL A 239 29.57 20.76 10.55
C VAL A 239 28.77 20.38 11.80
N LEU A 240 28.21 19.17 11.85
CA LEU A 240 27.45 18.72 13.02
C LEU A 240 28.35 18.51 14.25
N ALA A 241 29.57 18.01 14.07
CA ALA A 241 30.49 17.74 15.17
C ALA A 241 31.18 19.01 15.70
N THR A 242 31.69 19.88 14.81
CA THR A 242 32.57 21.00 15.20
C THR A 242 32.14 22.36 14.66
N GLY A 243 31.03 22.43 13.92
CA GLY A 243 30.55 23.67 13.34
C GLY A 243 30.07 24.66 14.41
N LYS A 244 30.11 25.96 14.07
CA LYS A 244 29.49 26.99 14.92
C LYS A 244 27.97 26.72 15.04
N PRO A 245 27.30 27.06 16.16
CA PRO A 245 25.88 26.79 16.35
C PRO A 245 24.97 27.30 15.23
N ALA A 246 25.29 28.44 14.61
CA ALA A 246 24.55 28.97 13.47
C ALA A 246 24.66 28.09 12.21
N ALA A 247 25.84 27.52 11.95
CA ALA A 247 26.05 26.61 10.82
C ALA A 247 25.35 25.27 11.04
N GLN A 248 25.44 24.72 12.26
CA GLN A 248 24.69 23.52 12.67
C GLN A 248 23.18 23.73 12.49
N LYS A 249 22.62 24.82 13.03
CA LYS A 249 21.19 25.14 12.89
C LYS A 249 20.76 25.26 11.43
N LYS A 250 21.58 25.90 10.58
CA LYS A 250 21.30 26.03 9.14
C LYS A 250 21.28 24.67 8.45
N LEU A 251 22.23 23.79 8.74
CA LEU A 251 22.30 22.45 8.18
C LEU A 251 21.13 21.58 8.65
N THR A 252 20.86 21.55 9.96
CA THR A 252 19.72 20.82 10.54
C THR A 252 18.39 21.25 9.91
N ALA A 253 18.17 22.55 9.70
CA ALA A 253 16.96 23.03 9.04
C ALA A 253 16.81 22.54 7.59
N ARG A 254 17.92 22.27 6.87
CA ARG A 254 17.86 21.67 5.52
C ARG A 254 17.60 20.17 5.58
N LEU A 255 18.26 19.46 6.49
CA LEU A 255 18.03 18.03 6.66
C LEU A 255 16.60 17.72 7.12
N LEU A 256 16.05 18.50 8.05
CA LEU A 256 14.64 18.43 8.47
C LEU A 256 13.68 18.65 7.29
N LYS A 257 14.02 19.54 6.36
CA LYS A 257 13.18 19.80 5.19
C LYS A 257 13.13 18.61 4.24
N ASP A 258 14.24 17.89 4.08
CA ASP A 258 14.38 16.80 3.12
C ASP A 258 14.10 15.41 3.73
N GLY A 259 14.24 15.23 5.05
CA GLY A 259 14.05 13.97 5.79
C GLY A 259 12.99 14.02 6.90
N GLY A 260 12.24 15.12 7.03
CA GLY A 260 11.17 15.22 8.03
C GLY A 260 11.68 15.17 9.48
N HIS A 261 10.81 14.71 10.40
CA HIS A 261 11.12 14.66 11.83
C HIS A 261 12.21 13.62 12.18
N ASP A 262 12.33 12.55 11.39
CA ASP A 262 13.29 11.45 11.60
C ASP A 262 14.58 11.62 10.78
N TYR A 263 14.90 12.86 10.38
CA TYR A 263 16.02 13.17 9.48
C TYR A 263 17.37 12.59 9.93
N ARG A 264 17.59 12.37 11.24
CA ARG A 264 18.85 11.79 11.73
C ARG A 264 18.99 10.33 11.33
N GLN A 265 17.93 9.55 11.48
CA GLN A 265 17.87 8.17 11.00
C GLN A 265 17.92 8.17 9.47
N ASP A 266 17.15 9.05 8.82
CA ASP A 266 17.04 9.09 7.36
C ASP A 266 18.35 9.41 6.65
N PHE A 267 19.18 10.27 7.25
CA PHE A 267 20.48 10.63 6.72
C PHE A 267 21.63 9.82 7.32
N PHE A 268 21.36 8.74 8.07
CA PHE A 268 22.39 7.90 8.70
C PHE A 268 23.38 8.73 9.55
N LEU A 269 22.84 9.61 10.38
CA LEU A 269 23.61 10.47 11.30
C LEU A 269 23.75 9.86 12.69
N ASP A 270 22.89 8.91 13.02
CA ASP A 270 22.98 8.12 14.24
C ASP A 270 23.73 6.81 13.97
N PRO A 271 24.43 6.24 14.98
CA PRO A 271 25.10 4.95 14.84
C PRO A 271 24.13 3.86 14.39
N LEU A 272 24.59 3.02 13.45
CA LEU A 272 23.83 1.87 13.01
C LEU A 272 23.90 0.75 14.05
N PRO A 273 22.81 0.00 14.28
CA PRO A 273 22.87 -1.26 15.02
C PRO A 273 23.92 -2.21 14.43
N GLU A 274 24.55 -3.01 15.29
CA GLU A 274 25.52 -4.01 14.87
C GLU A 274 24.86 -5.15 14.07
N GLY A 275 25.63 -5.78 13.17
CA GLY A 275 25.18 -6.97 12.45
C GLY A 275 24.21 -6.71 11.29
N LEU A 276 24.08 -5.44 10.85
CA LEU A 276 23.26 -5.09 9.69
C LEU A 276 24.02 -5.25 8.37
N VAL A 277 23.28 -5.61 7.33
CA VAL A 277 23.75 -5.68 5.94
C VAL A 277 22.95 -4.73 5.06
N ALA A 278 23.63 -4.05 4.16
CA ALA A 278 23.05 -3.24 3.11
C ALA A 278 22.87 -4.10 1.85
N VAL A 279 21.62 -4.31 1.45
CA VAL A 279 21.26 -5.02 0.22
C VAL A 279 20.86 -3.99 -0.82
N ARG A 280 21.52 -4.03 -1.99
CA ARG A 280 21.24 -3.15 -3.13
C ARG A 280 20.54 -3.95 -4.20
N LEU A 281 19.36 -3.51 -4.60
CA LEU A 281 18.54 -4.14 -5.62
C LEU A 281 18.35 -3.21 -6.80
N HIS A 282 18.40 -3.77 -8.00
CA HIS A 282 17.92 -3.14 -9.20
C HIS A 282 16.68 -3.87 -9.69
N THR A 283 15.55 -3.20 -9.60
CA THR A 283 14.25 -3.74 -9.96
C THR A 283 13.85 -3.23 -11.33
N THR A 284 13.53 -4.13 -12.25
CA THR A 284 12.97 -3.83 -13.57
C THR A 284 11.52 -4.29 -13.60
N ARG A 285 10.61 -3.41 -14.02
CA ARG A 285 9.20 -3.76 -14.18
C ARG A 285 8.99 -4.77 -15.29
N LEU A 286 7.98 -5.59 -15.11
CA LEU A 286 7.39 -6.43 -16.13
C LEU A 286 5.98 -5.90 -16.42
N ARG A 287 5.58 -5.91 -17.69
CA ARG A 287 4.23 -5.50 -18.13
C ARG A 287 3.88 -4.07 -17.65
N SER A 288 2.67 -3.87 -17.12
CA SER A 288 2.13 -2.58 -16.64
C SER A 288 2.55 -2.19 -15.23
N ALA A 289 3.21 -3.10 -14.49
CA ALA A 289 3.53 -2.88 -13.09
C ALA A 289 4.53 -1.73 -12.91
N TYR A 290 4.36 -0.91 -11.87
CA TYR A 290 5.42 0.02 -11.45
C TYR A 290 5.44 0.24 -9.94
N LEU A 291 6.61 0.65 -9.45
CA LEU A 291 6.81 1.09 -8.07
C LEU A 291 7.00 2.61 -8.06
N GLY A 292 6.29 3.31 -7.18
CA GLY A 292 6.53 4.74 -6.96
C GLY A 292 7.84 4.96 -6.19
N ALA A 293 8.72 5.84 -6.68
CA ALA A 293 9.98 6.19 -6.04
C ALA A 293 9.82 7.15 -4.85
N PHE A 294 8.84 6.90 -3.97
CA PHE A 294 8.67 7.72 -2.78
C PHE A 294 9.87 7.53 -1.85
N ARG A 295 10.49 8.64 -1.46
CA ARG A 295 11.52 8.67 -0.43
C ARG A 295 10.83 8.54 0.92
N SER A 296 10.57 7.30 1.32
CA SER A 296 10.22 6.95 2.70
C SER A 296 11.26 5.95 3.18
N THR A 297 11.84 6.24 4.34
CA THR A 297 12.82 5.39 5.02
C THR A 297 12.26 4.06 5.49
N LEU A 298 10.94 3.92 5.39
CA LEU A 298 10.18 2.70 5.54
C LEU A 298 9.36 2.51 4.25
N SER A 299 9.99 2.18 3.13
CA SER A 299 9.26 1.78 1.92
C SER A 299 8.88 0.30 1.97
N PRO A 300 7.58 -0.06 2.00
CA PRO A 300 7.14 -1.46 1.99
C PRO A 300 7.63 -2.22 0.77
N LYS A 301 7.84 -1.53 -0.34
CA LYS A 301 8.22 -2.14 -1.61
C LYS A 301 9.52 -2.94 -1.50
N LEU A 302 10.47 -2.47 -0.70
CA LEU A 302 11.74 -3.17 -0.49
C LEU A 302 11.57 -4.50 0.24
N LEU A 303 10.79 -4.50 1.32
CA LEU A 303 10.47 -5.74 2.04
C LEU A 303 9.68 -6.69 1.14
N GLN A 304 8.66 -6.16 0.45
CA GLN A 304 7.79 -6.93 -0.44
C GLN A 304 8.57 -7.66 -1.53
N LEU A 305 9.57 -7.01 -2.14
CA LEU A 305 10.45 -7.65 -3.11
C LEU A 305 11.31 -8.75 -2.46
N LEU A 306 11.90 -8.49 -1.29
CA LEU A 306 12.75 -9.47 -0.58
C LEU A 306 11.97 -10.69 -0.07
N LEU A 307 10.67 -10.55 0.19
CA LEU A 307 9.80 -11.70 0.52
C LEU A 307 9.70 -12.71 -0.63
N ASP A 308 9.96 -12.31 -1.88
CA ASP A 308 9.97 -13.18 -3.05
C ASP A 308 11.38 -13.72 -3.38
N CYS A 309 12.41 -13.30 -2.64
CA CYS A 309 13.77 -13.78 -2.83
C CYS A 309 13.88 -15.25 -2.40
N PRO A 310 14.57 -16.12 -3.15
CA PRO A 310 14.78 -17.51 -2.73
C PRO A 310 15.43 -17.59 -1.34
N GLY A 311 14.93 -18.47 -0.48
CA GLY A 311 15.44 -18.65 0.88
C GLY A 311 15.00 -17.59 1.88
N ALA A 312 13.83 -16.96 1.68
CA ALA A 312 13.28 -15.92 2.55
C ALA A 312 12.51 -16.46 3.77
N GLU A 313 12.64 -17.73 4.15
CA GLU A 313 11.84 -18.36 5.20
C GLU A 313 12.02 -17.67 6.56
N ALA A 314 13.26 -17.30 6.91
CA ALA A 314 13.54 -16.56 8.14
C ALA A 314 12.88 -15.17 8.13
N LEU A 315 12.85 -14.52 6.97
CA LEU A 315 12.18 -13.23 6.79
C LEU A 315 10.65 -13.38 6.89
N HIS A 316 10.09 -14.46 6.33
CA HIS A 316 8.66 -14.76 6.44
C HIS A 316 8.24 -15.00 7.89
N GLN A 317 9.02 -15.81 8.62
CA GLN A 317 8.79 -16.08 10.04
C GLN A 317 8.87 -14.81 10.89
N ALA A 318 9.85 -13.95 10.61
CA ALA A 318 10.02 -12.70 11.33
C ALA A 318 8.83 -11.75 11.13
N VAL A 319 8.32 -11.63 9.90
CA VAL A 319 7.16 -10.80 9.56
C VAL A 319 5.85 -11.33 10.19
N GLY A 320 5.70 -12.65 10.29
CA GLY A 320 4.52 -13.30 10.86
C GLY A 320 3.33 -13.30 9.90
N ASN A 321 2.71 -12.13 9.66
CA ASN A 321 1.61 -11.99 8.70
C ASN A 321 2.08 -11.30 7.41
N LEU A 322 2.31 -12.09 6.35
CA LEU A 322 2.79 -11.61 5.06
C LEU A 322 1.81 -10.64 4.39
N ASP A 323 0.50 -10.80 4.59
CA ASP A 323 -0.52 -9.94 3.97
C ASP A 323 -0.44 -8.51 4.51
N HIS A 324 -0.12 -8.36 5.79
CA HIS A 324 0.08 -7.03 6.40
C HIS A 324 1.23 -6.28 5.72
N VAL A 325 2.31 -6.98 5.35
CA VAL A 325 3.43 -6.38 4.65
C VAL A 325 3.14 -6.16 3.17
N ARG A 326 2.48 -7.11 2.50
CA ARG A 326 2.19 -7.03 1.05
C ARG A 326 1.12 -6.02 0.71
N PHE A 327 0.05 -5.94 1.50
CA PHE A 327 -1.17 -5.25 1.11
C PHE A 327 -1.56 -4.09 2.03
N SER A 328 -0.86 -3.87 3.15
CA SER A 328 -1.17 -2.77 4.09
C SER A 328 0.02 -1.85 4.33
N LEU A 329 0.01 -0.67 3.71
CA LEU A 329 1.05 0.35 3.95
C LEU A 329 1.14 0.78 5.41
N ALA A 330 0.03 0.80 6.12
CA ALA A 330 -0.01 1.27 7.51
C ALA A 330 0.43 0.18 8.50
N ARG A 331 -0.07 -1.07 8.36
CA ARG A 331 0.41 -2.18 9.20
C ARG A 331 1.89 -2.47 8.92
N TYR A 332 2.35 -2.23 7.69
CA TYR A 332 3.78 -2.25 7.39
C TYR A 332 4.56 -1.28 8.29
N VAL A 333 4.12 -0.04 8.53
CA VAL A 333 4.85 0.91 9.39
C VAL A 333 4.95 0.42 10.83
N ASP A 334 3.98 -0.33 11.33
CA ASP A 334 4.03 -0.91 12.69
C ASP A 334 5.02 -2.09 12.79
N ILE A 335 5.18 -2.84 11.69
CA ILE A 335 5.92 -4.10 11.63
C ILE A 335 7.36 -3.87 11.17
N ALA A 336 7.55 -3.05 10.15
CA ALA A 336 8.80 -2.83 9.44
C ALA A 336 9.96 -2.33 10.30
N PRO A 337 9.78 -1.42 11.29
CA PRO A 337 10.88 -0.96 12.14
C PRO A 337 11.57 -2.09 12.93
N ARG A 338 10.93 -3.26 13.07
CA ARG A 338 11.52 -4.43 13.72
C ARG A 338 12.51 -5.19 12.82
N PHE A 339 12.50 -4.94 11.50
CA PHE A 339 13.18 -5.78 10.51
C PHE A 339 13.94 -4.98 9.43
N ILE A 340 13.43 -3.80 9.07
CA ILE A 340 14.07 -2.83 8.17
C ILE A 340 14.44 -1.61 8.98
N VAL A 341 15.74 -1.39 9.10
CA VAL A 341 16.29 -0.25 9.84
C VAL A 341 16.21 1.02 9.00
N ASN A 342 16.39 0.90 7.68
CA ASN A 342 16.18 1.98 6.71
C ASN A 342 16.09 1.44 5.27
N ALA A 343 15.45 2.20 4.39
CA ALA A 343 15.25 1.88 3.00
C ALA A 343 15.21 3.16 2.15
N PHE A 344 15.85 3.18 0.98
CA PHE A 344 15.70 4.30 0.05
C PHE A 344 15.80 3.87 -1.40
N ALA A 345 15.13 4.63 -2.27
CA ALA A 345 14.92 4.31 -3.68
C ALA A 345 15.36 5.45 -4.59
N ARG A 346 15.75 5.12 -5.81
CA ARG A 346 16.01 6.08 -6.88
C ARG A 346 15.60 5.54 -8.24
N GLU A 347 14.91 6.37 -9.00
CA GLU A 347 14.72 6.16 -10.43
C GLU A 347 16.04 6.49 -11.18
N PRO A 348 16.48 5.65 -12.12
CA PRO A 348 17.74 5.86 -12.83
C PRO A 348 17.77 7.17 -13.61
N GLU A 349 16.63 7.64 -14.10
CA GLU A 349 16.49 8.86 -14.90
C GLU A 349 15.88 10.03 -14.11
N LYS A 350 16.45 11.22 -14.26
CA LYS A 350 16.08 12.40 -13.45
C LYS A 350 14.82 13.14 -13.90
N THR A 351 14.21 12.76 -15.03
CA THR A 351 13.11 13.53 -15.62
C THR A 351 12.20 12.67 -16.50
N LEU A 352 11.25 11.96 -15.91
CA LEU A 352 10.00 11.71 -16.61
C LEU A 352 9.02 12.88 -16.36
N PRO A 353 8.32 13.36 -17.39
CA PRO A 353 7.21 14.28 -17.21
C PRO A 353 6.19 13.74 -16.20
N ARG A 354 5.55 14.64 -15.43
CA ARG A 354 4.54 14.30 -14.42
C ARG A 354 3.48 13.35 -15.00
N GLY A 355 3.18 12.28 -14.27
CA GLY A 355 2.20 11.26 -14.66
C GLY A 355 2.78 10.14 -15.53
N ARG A 356 4.11 10.07 -15.74
CA ARG A 356 4.79 8.94 -16.38
C ARG A 356 5.58 8.14 -15.36
N VAL A 357 5.66 6.83 -15.56
CA VAL A 357 6.25 5.90 -14.59
C VAL A 357 7.48 5.21 -15.18
N HIS A 358 8.56 5.19 -14.40
CA HIS A 358 9.81 4.55 -14.79
C HIS A 358 9.66 3.03 -14.79
N GLY A 359 10.40 2.37 -15.68
CA GLY A 359 10.45 0.92 -15.75
C GLY A 359 11.50 0.30 -14.83
N GLN A 360 12.31 1.10 -14.15
CA GLN A 360 13.45 0.64 -13.37
C GLN A 360 13.57 1.45 -12.08
N LEU A 361 14.03 0.80 -11.02
CA LEU A 361 14.24 1.40 -9.71
C LEU A 361 15.47 0.78 -9.04
N HIS A 362 16.38 1.63 -8.57
CA HIS A 362 17.45 1.20 -7.67
C HIS A 362 16.99 1.38 -6.24
N LEU A 363 17.27 0.37 -5.42
CA LEU A 363 16.79 0.27 -4.06
C LEU A 363 17.92 -0.13 -3.13
N VAL A 364 17.94 0.43 -1.92
CA VAL A 364 18.82 0.01 -0.83
C VAL A 364 17.96 -0.33 0.37
N ALA A 365 18.13 -1.53 0.92
CA ALA A 365 17.51 -1.96 2.17
C ALA A 365 18.59 -2.31 3.20
N LEU A 366 18.34 -1.91 4.44
CA LEU A 366 19.18 -2.23 5.59
C LEU A 366 18.45 -3.23 6.50
N LEU A 367 18.98 -4.45 6.58
CA LEU A 367 18.37 -5.55 7.34
C LEU A 367 19.39 -6.26 8.24
N PRO A 368 18.94 -6.87 9.36
CA PRO A 368 19.77 -7.80 10.12
C PRO A 368 20.28 -8.95 9.24
N ARG A 369 21.55 -9.30 9.37
CA ARG A 369 22.16 -10.38 8.59
C ARG A 369 21.42 -11.72 8.73
N ALA A 370 20.85 -11.99 9.90
CA ALA A 370 20.07 -13.19 10.17
C ALA A 370 18.77 -13.29 9.36
N LEU A 371 18.29 -12.17 8.80
CA LEU A 371 17.07 -12.10 7.99
C LEU A 371 17.37 -11.98 6.49
N LEU A 372 18.64 -12.05 6.08
CA LEU A 372 19.04 -12.01 4.68
C LEU A 372 18.61 -13.32 4.00
N PRO A 373 17.77 -13.29 2.95
CA PRO A 373 17.43 -14.48 2.19
C PRO A 373 18.67 -15.14 1.60
N SER A 374 18.75 -16.48 1.61
CA SER A 374 19.96 -17.18 1.14
C SER A 374 20.24 -17.00 -0.35
N GLY A 375 19.21 -16.72 -1.15
CA GLY A 375 19.32 -16.39 -2.57
C GLY A 375 19.73 -14.94 -2.86
N CYS A 376 19.93 -14.12 -1.84
CA CYS A 376 20.35 -12.74 -1.98
C CYS A 376 21.87 -12.62 -2.16
N GLU A 377 22.39 -13.22 -3.23
CA GLU A 377 23.81 -13.17 -3.58
C GLU A 377 24.09 -12.09 -4.62
N PRO A 378 25.23 -11.36 -4.54
CA PRO A 378 25.58 -10.38 -5.57
C PRO A 378 25.58 -10.99 -6.97
N GLY A 379 24.82 -10.37 -7.88
CA GLY A 379 24.64 -10.82 -9.26
C GLY A 379 23.45 -11.77 -9.46
N ALA A 380 22.84 -12.28 -8.39
CA ALA A 380 21.63 -13.10 -8.50
C ALA A 380 20.45 -12.28 -9.04
N THR A 381 19.59 -12.95 -9.80
CA THR A 381 18.33 -12.40 -10.29
C THR A 381 17.19 -13.31 -9.84
N PHE A 382 16.09 -12.71 -9.40
CA PHE A 382 14.86 -13.42 -9.07
C PHE A 382 13.64 -12.65 -9.57
N HIS A 383 12.52 -13.34 -9.65
CA HIS A 383 11.25 -12.76 -10.05
C HIS A 383 10.39 -12.47 -8.81
N SER A 384 9.71 -11.33 -8.83
CA SER A 384 8.89 -10.87 -7.71
C SER A 384 7.46 -10.60 -8.14
N ILE A 385 6.53 -11.09 -7.33
CA ILE A 385 5.08 -10.89 -7.43
C ILE A 385 4.60 -9.77 -6.48
N ALA A 386 5.52 -9.10 -5.78
CA ALA A 386 5.27 -7.92 -4.96
C ALA A 386 4.18 -7.01 -5.57
N PRO A 387 3.20 -6.56 -4.75
CA PRO A 387 2.12 -5.72 -5.23
C PRO A 387 2.62 -4.43 -5.87
N ALA A 388 2.01 -4.05 -6.99
CA ALA A 388 2.42 -2.93 -7.82
C ALA A 388 1.22 -2.04 -8.12
N SER A 389 1.48 -0.78 -8.46
CA SER A 389 0.47 0.02 -9.15
C SER A 389 0.46 -0.34 -10.64
N ASP A 390 -0.71 -0.28 -11.26
CA ASP A 390 -0.84 -0.46 -12.71
C ASP A 390 -0.72 0.86 -13.45
N GLY A 391 0.08 0.86 -14.52
CA GLY A 391 0.21 1.96 -15.44
C GLY A 391 -0.57 1.73 -16.75
N ALA A 392 -1.12 2.81 -17.32
CA ALA A 392 -1.73 2.79 -18.65
C ALA A 392 -0.68 3.13 -19.72
N TYR A 393 -0.53 2.28 -20.74
CA TYR A 393 0.38 2.51 -21.86
C TYR A 393 -0.31 3.29 -22.98
N ASP A 394 0.26 4.43 -23.39
CA ASP A 394 -0.29 5.29 -24.46
C ASP A 394 0.36 5.11 -25.84
N GLY A 395 1.15 4.05 -26.02
CA GLY A 395 1.92 3.80 -27.25
C GLY A 395 3.31 4.46 -27.28
N LYS A 396 3.64 5.34 -26.32
CA LYS A 396 4.97 5.95 -26.20
C LYS A 396 5.56 5.82 -24.81
N VAL A 397 4.78 6.06 -23.76
CA VAL A 397 5.23 5.99 -22.37
C VAL A 397 4.12 5.45 -21.46
N MET A 398 4.50 4.72 -20.42
CA MET A 398 3.56 4.29 -19.39
C MET A 398 3.20 5.45 -18.47
N LYS A 399 1.91 5.62 -18.21
CA LYS A 399 1.36 6.64 -17.32
C LYS A 399 0.83 6.01 -16.04
N SER A 400 0.99 6.68 -14.90
CA SER A 400 0.28 6.30 -13.68
C SER A 400 -1.23 6.48 -13.91
N ILE A 401 -2.05 5.49 -13.53
CA ILE A 401 -3.51 5.56 -13.62
C ILE A 401 -4.08 6.47 -12.52
#